data_AF-A0A3A9C648-F1
#
_entry.id   AF-A0A3A9C648-F1
#
_cell.length_a   1.000
_cell.length_b   1.000
_cell.length_c   1.000
_cell.angle_alpha   90.00
_cell.angle_beta   90.00
_cell.angle_gamma   90.00
#
_symmetry.space_group_name_H-M   'P 1'
#
loop_
_entity.id
_entity.type
_entity.pdbx_description
1 polymer ?
#
loop_
_entity_poly.entity_id
_entity_poly.type
_entity_poly.pdbx_seq_one_letter_code
_entity_poly.pdbx_strand_id
1 'polypeptide(L)'
;MQAWLLGSLLRGNKAFQSAGIVYPLEKQAKVTEENRFAKGLAVQQEIFGEDNIKAMRRVAPQELKHIQDYLSAYCFGDFYTRGTLDLKMRELVTFCAICCLGGCEPQAKAHAGANLSVGNTREMLVEAITQCLPFIGFPRTLNAISCINEVTAEK
;
A
#
# COMPACT_ATOMS: atom_id res chain seq x y z
N MET A 1 -10.90 23.62 -13.95
CA MET A 1 -10.56 22.44 -13.10
C MET A 1 -10.74 22.68 -11.60
N GLN A 2 -10.62 23.92 -11.09
CA GLN A 2 -10.72 24.21 -9.64
C GLN A 2 -12.15 24.10 -9.04
N ALA A 3 -13.22 24.37 -9.79
CA ALA A 3 -14.60 24.33 -9.27
C ALA A 3 -15.10 22.92 -8.90
N TRP A 4 -14.61 21.88 -9.59
CA TRP A 4 -15.05 20.49 -9.39
C TRP A 4 -14.45 19.88 -8.12
N LEU A 5 -13.18 20.17 -7.83
CA LEU A 5 -12.48 19.74 -6.61
C LEU A 5 -13.10 20.35 -5.35
N LEU A 6 -13.50 21.62 -5.40
CA LEU A 6 -14.20 22.25 -4.28
C LEU A 6 -15.58 21.61 -4.07
N GLY A 7 -16.30 21.31 -5.15
CA GLY A 7 -17.61 20.66 -5.07
C GLY A 7 -17.58 19.25 -4.48
N SER A 8 -16.57 18.43 -4.77
CA SER A 8 -16.43 17.09 -4.16
C SER A 8 -16.07 17.16 -2.68
N LEU A 9 -15.14 18.05 -2.30
CA LEU A 9 -14.77 18.27 -0.90
C LEU A 9 -15.96 18.75 -0.05
N LEU A 10 -16.75 19.70 -0.56
CA LEU A 10 -17.95 20.19 0.12
C LEU A 10 -19.00 19.09 0.31
N ARG A 11 -19.20 18.24 -0.72
CA ARG A 11 -20.12 17.09 -0.63
C ARG A 11 -19.66 16.07 0.41
N GLY A 12 -18.37 15.74 0.43
CA GLY A 12 -17.80 14.86 1.44
C GLY A 12 -17.98 15.42 2.86
N ASN A 13 -17.66 16.69 3.07
CA ASN A 13 -17.83 17.34 4.37
C ASN A 13 -19.29 17.36 4.82
N LYS A 14 -20.23 17.66 3.91
CA LYS A 14 -21.67 17.61 4.22
C LYS A 14 -22.14 16.21 4.60
N ALA A 15 -21.65 15.17 3.91
CA ALA A 15 -21.97 13.79 4.25
C ALA A 15 -21.46 13.42 5.65
N PHE A 16 -20.23 13.82 5.98
CA PHE A 16 -19.65 13.57 7.29
C PHE A 16 -20.38 14.32 8.42
N GLN A 17 -20.74 15.59 8.21
CA GLN A 17 -21.57 16.36 9.14
C GLN A 17 -22.95 15.71 9.33
N SER A 18 -23.58 15.26 8.25
CA SER A 18 -24.89 14.60 8.30
C SER A 18 -24.82 13.24 9.03
N ALA A 19 -23.66 12.57 8.99
CA ALA A 19 -23.40 11.35 9.75
C ALA A 19 -22.98 11.61 11.21
N GLY A 20 -22.95 12.87 11.66
CA GLY A 20 -22.58 13.24 13.03
C GLY A 20 -21.08 13.12 13.34
N ILE A 21 -20.22 13.09 12.32
CA ILE A 21 -18.77 13.01 12.51
C ILE A 21 -18.24 14.36 13.01
N VAL A 22 -17.55 14.33 14.16
CA VAL A 22 -16.97 15.52 14.81
C VAL A 22 -15.51 15.67 14.42
N TYR A 23 -15.11 16.90 14.12
CA TYR A 23 -13.74 17.27 13.74
C TYR A 23 -13.09 18.14 14.83
N PRO A 24 -11.74 18.13 14.97
CA PRO A 24 -10.79 17.28 14.23
C PRO A 24 -10.83 15.82 14.71
N LEU A 25 -10.59 14.89 13.78
CA LEU A 25 -10.39 13.48 14.13
C LEU A 25 -9.09 13.30 14.93
N GLU A 26 -9.01 12.23 15.70
CA GLU A 26 -7.81 11.88 16.45
C GLU A 26 -6.59 11.68 15.54
N LYS A 27 -5.44 12.23 15.94
CA LYS A 27 -4.17 12.09 15.20
C LYS A 27 -3.72 10.63 15.19
N GLN A 28 -3.59 10.05 14.00
CA GLN A 28 -3.21 8.64 13.82
C GLN A 28 -1.70 8.40 13.62
N ALA A 29 -0.87 9.44 13.69
CA ALA A 29 0.58 9.32 13.50
C ALA A 29 1.22 8.65 14.72
N LYS A 30 2.07 7.63 14.50
CA LYS A 30 2.79 6.91 15.55
C LYS A 30 4.30 7.15 15.57
N VAL A 31 4.78 8.04 14.69
CA VAL A 31 6.19 8.34 14.44
C VAL A 31 6.45 9.85 14.51
N THR A 32 7.73 10.18 14.69
CA THR A 32 8.28 11.54 14.58
C THR A 32 9.33 11.54 13.46
N GLU A 33 9.81 12.73 13.07
CA GLU A 33 10.83 12.83 12.01
C GLU A 33 12.10 12.03 12.37
N GLU A 34 12.47 12.00 13.64
CA GLU A 34 13.67 11.34 14.15
C GLU A 34 13.56 9.81 14.13
N ASN A 35 12.34 9.26 14.23
CA ASN A 35 12.14 7.80 14.36
C ASN A 35 11.36 7.14 13.22
N ARG A 36 10.82 7.91 12.26
CA ARG A 36 10.04 7.35 11.14
C ARG A 36 10.84 6.38 10.28
N PHE A 37 12.15 6.63 10.08
CA PHE A 37 13.02 5.72 9.35
C PHE A 37 13.14 4.37 10.06
N ALA A 38 13.54 4.38 11.35
CA ALA A 38 13.78 3.14 12.09
C ALA A 38 12.51 2.31 12.26
N LYS A 39 11.39 2.96 12.62
CA LYS A 39 10.09 2.28 12.77
C LYS A 39 9.55 1.78 11.43
N GLY A 40 9.69 2.58 10.38
CA GLY A 40 9.26 2.20 9.04
C GLY A 40 10.07 1.03 8.47
N LEU A 41 11.40 1.03 8.67
CA LEU A 41 12.25 -0.09 8.27
C LEU A 41 11.85 -1.39 8.97
N ALA A 42 11.52 -1.33 10.27
CA ALA A 42 11.05 -2.52 11.00
C ALA A 42 9.76 -3.09 10.40
N VAL A 43 8.77 -2.24 10.11
CA VAL A 43 7.51 -2.68 9.46
C VAL A 43 7.77 -3.21 8.05
N GLN A 44 8.64 -2.56 7.28
CA GLN A 44 9.01 -3.04 5.94
C GLN A 44 9.65 -4.44 5.99
N GLN A 45 10.52 -4.68 6.98
CA GLN A 45 11.17 -5.98 7.18
C GLN A 45 10.20 -7.07 7.65
N GLU A 46 9.21 -6.71 8.49
CA GLU A 46 8.13 -7.61 8.90
C GLU A 46 7.32 -8.11 7.68
N ILE A 47 6.99 -7.20 6.77
CA ILE A 47 6.13 -7.51 5.62
C ILE A 47 6.90 -8.25 4.51
N PHE A 48 8.09 -7.76 4.15
CA PHE A 48 8.84 -8.20 2.96
C PHE A 48 10.03 -9.12 3.28
N GLY A 49 10.24 -9.45 4.55
CA GLY A 49 11.35 -10.28 5.02
C GLY A 49 12.62 -9.47 5.29
N GLU A 50 13.19 -9.65 6.47
CA GLU A 50 14.35 -8.89 6.94
C GLU A 50 15.57 -9.03 6.01
N ASP A 51 15.91 -10.27 5.65
CA ASP A 51 17.06 -10.57 4.79
C ASP A 51 16.90 -10.00 3.38
N ASN A 52 15.68 -10.05 2.85
CA ASN A 52 15.35 -9.48 1.54
C ASN A 52 15.56 -7.96 1.54
N ILE A 53 15.02 -7.26 2.54
CA ILE A 53 15.18 -5.80 2.67
C ILE A 53 16.65 -5.42 2.92
N LYS A 54 17.38 -6.16 3.76
CA LYS A 54 18.82 -5.95 3.96
C LYS A 54 19.61 -6.15 2.67
N ALA A 55 19.31 -7.19 1.90
CA ALA A 55 19.97 -7.48 0.62
C ALA A 55 19.70 -6.37 -0.40
N MET A 56 18.43 -5.99 -0.59
CA MET A 56 18.03 -4.88 -1.47
C MET A 56 18.75 -3.58 -1.09
N ARG A 57 18.75 -3.22 0.19
CA ARG A 57 19.46 -2.02 0.66
C ARG A 57 20.96 -2.12 0.45
N ARG A 58 21.58 -3.30 0.65
CA ARG A 58 23.03 -3.49 0.44
C ARG A 58 23.43 -3.27 -1.02
N VAL A 59 22.69 -3.86 -1.97
CA VAL A 59 23.03 -3.79 -3.41
C VAL A 59 22.63 -2.47 -4.07
N ALA A 60 21.79 -1.65 -3.43
CA ALA A 60 21.43 -0.33 -3.95
C ALA A 60 22.70 0.53 -4.18
N PRO A 61 22.89 1.10 -5.38
CA PRO A 61 23.95 2.07 -5.65
C PRO A 61 23.96 3.23 -4.66
N GLN A 62 25.12 3.82 -4.40
CA GLN A 62 25.28 4.83 -3.36
C GLN A 62 24.40 6.06 -3.62
N GLU A 63 24.32 6.48 -4.87
CA GLU A 63 23.48 7.57 -5.35
C GLU A 63 21.98 7.29 -5.23
N LEU A 64 21.55 6.03 -5.08
CA LEU A 64 20.15 5.63 -4.92
C LEU A 64 19.76 5.27 -3.47
N LYS A 65 20.71 5.31 -2.51
CA LYS A 65 20.41 4.98 -1.10
C LYS A 65 19.30 5.86 -0.51
N HIS A 66 19.27 7.14 -0.89
CA HIS A 66 18.24 8.07 -0.43
C HIS A 66 16.81 7.64 -0.83
N ILE A 67 16.64 6.97 -1.98
CA ILE A 67 15.34 6.41 -2.38
C ILE A 67 14.92 5.27 -1.44
N GLN A 68 15.88 4.44 -1.02
CA GLN A 68 15.62 3.38 -0.05
C GLN A 68 15.25 3.95 1.32
N ASP A 69 15.88 5.07 1.71
CA ASP A 69 15.57 5.75 2.96
C ASP A 69 14.20 6.41 2.93
N TYR A 70 13.83 7.05 1.80
CA TYR A 70 12.48 7.57 1.60
C TYR A 70 11.45 6.46 1.62
N LEU A 71 11.73 5.31 1.00
CA LEU A 71 10.80 4.19 1.04
C LEU A 71 10.54 3.73 2.49
N SER A 72 11.60 3.50 3.28
CA SER A 72 11.44 3.07 4.68
C SER A 72 10.80 4.17 5.54
N ALA A 73 11.28 5.41 5.47
CA ALA A 73 10.81 6.51 6.31
C ALA A 73 9.41 7.02 5.93
N TYR A 74 9.20 7.35 4.66
CA TYR A 74 7.94 7.93 4.20
C TYR A 74 6.87 6.87 4.00
N CYS A 75 7.12 5.86 3.16
CA CYS A 75 6.07 4.87 2.86
C CYS A 75 5.71 4.06 4.12
N PHE A 76 6.69 3.39 4.71
CA PHE A 76 6.41 2.51 5.84
C PHE A 76 6.31 3.26 7.17
N GLY A 77 7.21 4.20 7.43
CA GLY A 77 7.22 4.99 8.66
C GLY A 77 5.98 5.87 8.81
N ASP A 78 5.70 6.76 7.85
CA ASP A 78 4.61 7.73 7.99
C ASP A 78 3.21 7.11 7.78
N PHE A 79 3.09 6.07 6.94
CA PHE A 79 1.79 5.48 6.60
C PHE A 79 1.54 4.10 7.19
N TYR A 80 2.48 3.14 7.08
CA TYR A 80 2.22 1.77 7.54
C TYR A 80 2.19 1.63 9.06
N THR A 81 2.86 2.51 9.79
CA THR A 81 2.77 2.52 11.27
C THR A 81 1.42 3.04 11.80
N ARG A 82 0.57 3.66 10.97
CA ARG A 82 -0.72 4.24 11.41
C ARG A 82 -1.69 3.14 11.84
N GLY A 83 -2.45 3.41 12.90
CA GLY A 83 -3.28 2.39 13.57
C GLY A 83 -4.69 2.16 13.02
N THR A 84 -5.16 2.94 12.04
CA THR A 84 -6.55 2.89 11.59
C THR A 84 -6.88 1.65 10.76
N LEU A 85 -5.94 1.20 9.92
CA LEU A 85 -6.06 -0.03 9.14
C LEU A 85 -5.01 -1.00 9.68
N ASP A 86 -5.41 -2.26 9.90
CA ASP A 86 -4.46 -3.33 10.14
C ASP A 86 -3.59 -3.60 8.89
N LEU A 87 -2.52 -4.36 9.08
CA LEU A 87 -1.56 -4.64 7.99
C LEU A 87 -2.22 -5.39 6.83
N LYS A 88 -3.14 -6.32 7.10
CA LYS A 88 -3.87 -7.08 6.07
C LYS A 88 -4.68 -6.17 5.17
N MET A 89 -5.49 -5.28 5.75
CA MET A 89 -6.31 -4.35 4.98
C MET A 89 -5.45 -3.33 4.25
N ARG A 90 -4.38 -2.84 4.88
CA ARG A 90 -3.47 -1.86 4.27
C ARG A 90 -2.76 -2.43 3.04
N GLU A 91 -2.19 -3.63 3.15
CA GLU A 91 -1.55 -4.32 2.03
C GLU A 91 -2.53 -4.64 0.90
N LEU A 92 -3.77 -5.02 1.23
CA LEU A 92 -4.80 -5.29 0.21
C LEU A 92 -5.16 -4.02 -0.58
N VAL A 93 -5.36 -2.90 0.13
CA VAL A 93 -5.67 -1.61 -0.52
C VAL A 93 -4.48 -1.11 -1.35
N THR A 94 -3.25 -1.24 -0.84
CA THR A 94 -2.05 -0.88 -1.60
C THR A 94 -1.89 -1.74 -2.86
N PHE A 95 -2.11 -3.06 -2.76
CA PHE A 95 -2.09 -3.95 -3.92
C PHE A 95 -3.10 -3.52 -4.99
N CYS A 96 -4.37 -3.30 -4.62
CA CYS A 96 -5.39 -2.81 -5.56
C CYS A 96 -4.97 -1.47 -6.20
N ALA A 97 -4.47 -0.53 -5.41
CA ALA A 97 -4.03 0.77 -5.93
C ALA A 97 -2.89 0.63 -6.96
N ILE A 98 -1.90 -0.22 -6.71
CA ILE A 98 -0.80 -0.49 -7.62
C ILE A 98 -1.31 -1.12 -8.94
N CYS A 99 -2.19 -2.13 -8.84
CA CYS A 99 -2.79 -2.75 -10.02
C CYS A 99 -3.61 -1.75 -10.86
N CYS A 100 -4.24 -0.77 -10.21
CA CYS A 100 -4.97 0.29 -10.89
C CYS A 100 -4.07 1.26 -11.67
N LEU A 101 -2.80 1.45 -11.30
CA LEU A 101 -1.88 2.36 -12.02
C LEU A 101 -1.48 1.80 -13.39
N GLY A 102 -1.19 0.49 -13.45
CA GLY A 102 -0.62 -0.18 -14.63
C GLY A 102 0.88 0.10 -14.82
N GLY A 103 1.63 -0.84 -15.42
CA GLY A 103 3.09 -0.70 -15.60
C GLY A 103 3.90 -0.84 -14.31
N CYS A 104 3.28 -1.38 -13.26
CA CYS A 104 3.87 -1.59 -11.94
C CYS A 104 3.85 -3.09 -11.55
N GLU A 105 3.95 -3.98 -12.53
CA GLU A 105 3.90 -5.44 -12.33
C GLU A 105 4.95 -5.95 -11.31
N PRO A 106 6.20 -5.44 -11.27
CA PRO A 106 7.15 -5.83 -10.23
C PRO A 106 6.65 -5.50 -8.82
N GLN A 107 6.03 -4.33 -8.63
CA GLN A 107 5.45 -3.92 -7.35
C GLN A 107 4.17 -4.70 -7.05
N ALA A 108 3.32 -4.95 -8.04
CA ALA A 108 2.12 -5.77 -7.88
C ALA A 108 2.48 -7.20 -7.42
N LYS A 109 3.51 -7.80 -8.02
CA LYS A 109 4.05 -9.10 -7.61
C LYS A 109 4.60 -9.08 -6.18
N ALA A 110 5.40 -8.07 -5.84
CA ALA A 110 5.93 -7.91 -4.48
C ALA A 110 4.80 -7.77 -3.44
N HIS A 111 3.78 -6.96 -3.73
CA HIS A 111 2.63 -6.76 -2.84
C HIS A 111 1.66 -7.94 -2.83
N ALA A 112 1.58 -8.75 -3.89
CA ALA A 112 0.87 -10.03 -3.83
C ALA A 112 1.55 -10.98 -2.83
N GLY A 113 2.89 -11.06 -2.84
CA GLY A 113 3.66 -11.83 -1.85
C GLY A 113 3.51 -11.29 -0.42
N ALA A 114 3.59 -9.98 -0.25
CA ALA A 114 3.37 -9.30 1.02
C ALA A 114 1.99 -9.58 1.59
N ASN A 115 0.95 -9.53 0.76
CA ASN A 115 -0.41 -9.85 1.19
C ASN A 115 -0.51 -11.27 1.79
N LEU A 116 0.15 -12.26 1.16
CA LEU A 116 0.18 -13.62 1.68
C LEU A 116 1.00 -13.72 2.98
N SER A 117 2.11 -12.97 3.11
CA SER A 117 2.94 -12.98 4.32
C SER A 117 2.22 -12.37 5.53
N VAL A 118 1.40 -11.33 5.32
CA VAL A 118 0.58 -10.72 6.38
C VAL A 118 -0.74 -11.49 6.63
N GLY A 119 -0.98 -12.59 5.90
CA GLY A 119 -2.08 -13.52 6.17
C GLY A 119 -3.38 -13.27 5.40
N ASN A 120 -3.36 -12.52 4.30
CA ASN A 120 -4.42 -12.58 3.29
C ASN A 120 -4.28 -13.86 2.44
N THR A 121 -5.35 -14.25 1.77
CA THR A 121 -5.36 -15.46 0.93
C THR A 121 -5.34 -15.11 -0.56
N ARG A 122 -4.98 -16.08 -1.40
CA ARG A 122 -5.06 -15.96 -2.86
C ARG A 122 -6.47 -15.56 -3.31
N GLU A 123 -7.48 -16.19 -2.72
CA GLU A 123 -8.89 -15.94 -3.03
C GLU A 123 -9.26 -14.49 -2.73
N MET A 124 -8.83 -13.96 -1.57
CA MET A 124 -9.05 -12.55 -1.22
C MET A 124 -8.45 -11.59 -2.26
N LEU A 125 -7.25 -11.90 -2.78
CA LEU A 125 -6.56 -11.06 -3.77
C LEU A 125 -7.27 -11.10 -5.12
N VAL A 126 -7.70 -12.29 -5.54
CA VAL A 126 -8.49 -12.47 -6.78
C VAL A 126 -9.81 -11.72 -6.67
N GLU A 127 -10.54 -11.85 -5.57
CA GLU A 127 -11.81 -11.14 -5.36
C GLU A 127 -11.63 -9.63 -5.32
N ALA A 128 -10.60 -9.12 -4.64
CA ALA A 128 -10.33 -7.69 -4.59
C ALA A 128 -10.06 -7.10 -5.98
N ILE A 129 -9.30 -7.79 -6.82
CA ILE A 129 -9.05 -7.36 -8.21
C ILE A 129 -10.29 -7.53 -9.10
N THR A 130 -11.11 -8.56 -8.87
CA THR A 130 -12.41 -8.71 -9.54
C THR A 130 -13.30 -7.49 -9.28
N GLN A 131 -13.32 -6.96 -8.06
CA GLN A 131 -14.04 -5.72 -7.75
C GLN A 131 -13.45 -4.49 -8.47
N CYS A 132 -12.15 -4.50 -8.80
CA CYS A 132 -11.52 -3.45 -9.57
C CYS A 132 -11.80 -3.54 -11.09
N LEU A 133 -12.15 -4.72 -11.62
CA LEU A 133 -12.31 -4.99 -13.06
C LEU A 133 -13.16 -3.94 -13.80
N PRO A 134 -14.34 -3.51 -13.31
CA PRO A 134 -15.16 -2.52 -14.01
C PRO A 134 -14.48 -1.15 -14.17
N PHE A 135 -13.51 -0.83 -13.30
CA PHE A 135 -12.83 0.46 -13.26
C PHE A 135 -11.50 0.46 -14.02
N ILE A 136 -10.82 -0.69 -14.10
CA ILE A 136 -9.47 -0.80 -14.67
C ILE A 136 -9.39 -1.60 -15.97
N GLY A 137 -10.48 -2.30 -16.32
CA GLY A 137 -10.57 -3.14 -17.52
C GLY A 137 -9.76 -4.42 -17.44
N PHE A 138 -9.94 -5.27 -18.46
CA PHE A 138 -9.29 -6.58 -18.53
C PHE A 138 -7.76 -6.54 -18.56
N PRO A 139 -7.08 -5.65 -19.33
CA PRO A 139 -5.62 -5.70 -19.41
C PRO A 139 -4.91 -5.59 -18.05
N ARG A 140 -5.29 -4.60 -17.23
CA ARG A 140 -4.71 -4.40 -15.88
C ARG A 140 -5.11 -5.52 -14.92
N THR A 141 -6.35 -5.99 -15.03
CA THR A 141 -6.85 -7.11 -14.25
C THR A 141 -6.05 -8.39 -14.54
N LEU A 142 -5.83 -8.72 -15.81
CA LEU A 142 -5.08 -9.92 -16.20
C LEU A 142 -3.60 -9.83 -15.80
N ASN A 143 -2.97 -8.65 -15.87
CA ASN A 143 -1.62 -8.46 -15.35
C ASN A 143 -1.55 -8.71 -13.83
N ALA A 144 -2.54 -8.22 -13.07
CA ALA A 144 -2.64 -8.47 -11.63
C ALA A 144 -2.83 -9.97 -11.32
N ILE A 145 -3.70 -10.65 -12.06
CA ILE A 145 -3.89 -12.10 -11.93
C ILE A 145 -2.61 -12.87 -12.25
N SER A 146 -1.84 -12.47 -13.27
CA SER A 146 -0.53 -13.06 -13.56
C SER A 146 0.43 -12.93 -12.37
N CYS A 147 0.51 -11.75 -11.78
CA CYS A 147 1.35 -11.50 -10.59
C CYS A 147 0.94 -12.39 -9.41
N ILE A 148 -0.38 -12.54 -9.16
CA ILE A 148 -0.90 -13.42 -8.11
C ILE A 148 -0.52 -14.88 -8.42
N ASN A 149 -0.71 -15.33 -9.65
CA ASN A 149 -0.39 -16.70 -10.08
C ASN A 149 1.09 -17.04 -9.86
N GLU A 150 2.00 -16.17 -10.28
CA GLU A 150 3.44 -16.41 -10.13
C GLU A 150 3.83 -16.60 -8.67
N VAL A 151 3.28 -15.79 -7.76
CA VAL A 151 3.63 -15.86 -6.33
C VAL A 151 3.02 -17.08 -5.63
N THR A 152 1.87 -17.57 -6.08
CA THR A 152 1.20 -18.72 -5.45
C THR A 152 1.49 -20.05 -6.13
N ALA A 153 1.98 -20.06 -7.37
CA ALA A 153 2.40 -21.27 -8.06
C ALA A 153 3.74 -21.81 -7.53
N GLU A 154 4.50 -20.98 -6.82
CA GLU A 154 5.75 -21.33 -6.15
C GLU A 154 5.53 -21.96 -4.74
N LYS A 155 4.29 -22.36 -4.40
CA LYS A 155 3.92 -23.04 -3.15
C LYS A 155 3.08 -24.28 -3.41
#